data_AF-A0A7W8DS58-F1
#
_entry.id   AF-A0A7W8DS58-F1
#
_cell.length_a   1.000
_cell.length_b   1.000
_cell.length_c   1.000
_cell.angle_alpha   90.00
_cell.angle_beta   90.00
_cell.angle_gamma   90.00
#
_symmetry.space_group_name_H-M   'P 1'
#
loop_
_entity.id
_entity.type
_entity.pdbx_description
1 polymer ?
#
loop_
_entity_poly.entity_id
_entity_poly.type
_entity_poly.pdbx_seq_one_letter_code
_entity_poly.pdbx_strand_id
1 'polypeptide(L)' 'MKPCEEIAKFIAEAAGKEKLAGFHPSLSAARHLTKLLTKQKAGILSAKENEELQLLVKLDHVMSLAKAFATLRIKDPI' A
#
# COMPACT_ATOMS: atom_id res chain seq x y z
N MET A 1 -8.39 -2.12 -16.47
CA MET A 1 -7.77 -1.74 -15.18
C MET A 1 -6.30 -2.10 -15.23
N LYS A 2 -5.45 -1.41 -14.48
CA LYS A 2 -4.07 -1.86 -14.25
C LYS A 2 -4.09 -3.05 -13.27
N PRO A 3 -3.11 -3.98 -13.30
CA PRO A 3 -3.09 -5.12 -12.38
C PRO A 3 -3.18 -4.73 -10.89
N CYS A 4 -2.58 -3.60 -10.51
CA CYS A 4 -2.66 -3.08 -9.14
C CYS A 4 -4.09 -2.69 -8.72
N GLU A 5 -4.91 -2.21 -9.67
CA GLU A 5 -6.30 -1.84 -9.42
C GLU A 5 -7.18 -3.08 -9.26
N GLU A 6 -6.94 -4.12 -10.07
CA GLU A 6 -7.66 -5.40 -9.97
C GLU A 6 -7.38 -6.09 -8.62
N ILE A 7 -6.11 -6.13 -8.21
CA ILE A 7 -5.71 -6.67 -6.89
C ILE A 7 -6.34 -5.83 -5.77
N ALA A 8 -6.30 -4.50 -5.88
CA ALA A 8 -6.91 -3.62 -4.89
C ALA A 8 -8.43 -3.80 -4.80
N LYS A 9 -9.13 -4.00 -5.93
CA LYS A 9 -10.57 -4.27 -5.96
C LYS A 9 -10.89 -5.62 -5.31
N PHE A 10 -10.13 -6.66 -5.63
CA PHE A 10 -10.25 -7.97 -5.01
C PHE A 10 -10.06 -7.91 -3.48
N ILE A 11 -9.04 -7.18 -3.01
CA ILE A 11 -8.81 -6.96 -1.57
C ILE A 11 -9.98 -6.19 -0.94
N ALA A 12 -10.50 -5.16 -1.62
CA ALA A 12 -11.63 -4.36 -1.17
C ALA A 12 -12.90 -5.20 -0.95
N GLU A 13 -13.21 -6.08 -1.90
CA GLU A 13 -14.35 -6.99 -1.83
C GLU A 13 -14.19 -8.06 -0.75
N ALA A 14 -13.00 -8.65 -0.61
CA ALA A 14 -12.76 -9.74 0.34
C ALA A 14 -12.67 -9.28 1.81
N ALA A 15 -11.98 -8.16 2.07
CA ALA A 15 -11.77 -7.67 3.43
C ALA A 15 -12.94 -6.81 3.94
N GLY A 16 -13.61 -6.09 3.04
CA GLY A 16 -14.67 -5.15 3.39
C GLY A 16 -14.15 -3.86 4.04
N LYS A 17 -15.02 -2.84 4.07
CA LYS A 17 -14.69 -1.48 4.48
C LYS A 17 -14.11 -1.38 5.90
N GLU A 18 -14.69 -2.09 6.86
CA GLU A 18 -14.28 -1.98 8.27
C GLU A 18 -12.86 -2.50 8.51
N LYS A 19 -12.54 -3.69 7.99
CA LYS A 19 -11.21 -4.27 8.14
C LYS A 19 -10.15 -3.46 7.40
N LEU A 20 -10.49 -2.89 6.24
CA LEU A 20 -9.56 -2.05 5.49
C LEU A 20 -9.34 -0.68 6.11
N ALA A 21 -10.37 -0.08 6.70
CA ALA A 21 -10.22 1.17 7.46
C ALA A 21 -9.31 0.96 8.68
N GLY A 22 -9.43 -0.20 9.35
CA GLY A 22 -8.58 -0.57 10.49
C GLY A 22 -7.16 -1.04 10.10
N PHE A 23 -6.90 -1.33 8.83
CA PHE A 23 -5.58 -1.81 8.41
C PHE A 23 -4.54 -0.69 8.48
N HIS A 24 -3.55 -0.89 9.33
CA HIS A 24 -2.34 -0.09 9.39
C HIS A 24 -1.11 -1.01 9.36
N PRO A 25 0.02 -0.57 8.79
CA PRO A 25 1.28 -1.29 8.94
C PRO A 25 1.61 -1.48 10.42
N SER A 26 2.34 -2.56 10.74
CA SER A 26 2.85 -2.72 12.10
C SER A 26 3.80 -1.58 12.46
N LEU A 27 3.94 -1.27 13.75
CA LEU A 27 4.89 -0.25 14.23
C LEU A 27 6.32 -0.54 13.77
N SER A 28 6.69 -1.83 13.69
CA SER A 28 7.99 -2.26 13.18
C SER A 28 8.16 -1.90 11.70
N ALA A 29 7.16 -2.20 10.86
CA ALA A 29 7.17 -1.86 9.44
C ALA A 29 7.21 -0.35 9.20
N ALA A 30 6.43 0.43 9.96
CA ALA A 30 6.43 1.90 9.88
C ALA A 30 7.80 2.51 10.25
N ARG A 31 8.46 2.00 11.31
CA ARG A 31 9.81 2.43 11.70
C ARG A 31 10.84 2.10 10.63
N HIS A 32 10.75 0.90 10.04
CA HIS A 32 11.66 0.48 8.98
C HIS A 32 11.50 1.34 7.72
N LEU A 33 10.27 1.60 7.28
CA LEU A 33 9.99 2.52 6.18
C LEU A 33 10.55 3.93 6.44
N THR A 34 10.37 4.45 7.66
CA THR A 34 10.91 5.76 8.07
C THR A 34 12.44 5.78 7.99
N LYS A 35 13.10 4.69 8.37
CA LYS A 35 14.56 4.54 8.27
C LYS A 35 15.01 4.55 6.81
N LEU A 36 14.34 3.81 5.93
CA LEU A 36 14.64 3.78 4.50
C LEU A 36 14.43 5.17 3.86
N LEU A 37 13.34 5.86 4.18
CA LEU A 37 13.09 7.23 3.69
C LEU A 37 14.15 8.23 4.19
N THR A 38 14.58 8.10 5.44
CA THR A 38 15.66 8.94 6.00
C THR A 38 16.97 8.71 5.26
N LYS A 39 17.33 7.45 5.00
CA LYS A 39 18.52 7.10 4.20
C LYS A 39 18.43 7.58 2.76
N GLN A 40 17.24 7.51 2.15
CA GLN A 40 16.99 8.03 0.80
C GLN A 40 17.23 9.54 0.75
N LYS A 41 16.68 10.29 1.70
CA LYS A 41 16.89 11.75 1.81
C LYS A 41 18.35 12.13 2.03
N ALA A 42 19.09 11.31 2.76
CA ALA A 42 20.52 11.48 2.97
C ALA A 42 21.40 11.01 1.79
N GLY A 43 20.81 10.42 0.73
CA GLY A 43 21.55 9.93 -0.44
C GLY A 43 22.43 8.71 -0.17
N ILE A 44 22.23 8.02 0.97
CA ILE A 44 23.05 6.87 1.41
C ILE A 44 22.31 5.53 1.27
N LEU A 45 21.25 5.51 0.47
CA LEU A 45 20.44 4.31 0.27
C LEU A 45 21.21 3.34 -0.64
N SER A 46 21.42 2.11 -0.17
CA SER A 46 22.00 1.08 -1.03
C SER A 46 21.01 0.65 -2.13
N ALA A 47 21.51 0.02 -3.20
CA ALA A 47 20.64 -0.50 -4.28
C ALA A 47 19.58 -1.47 -3.76
N LYS A 48 19.96 -2.37 -2.84
CA LYS A 48 19.04 -3.33 -2.21
C LYS A 48 17.96 -2.65 -1.36
N GLU A 49 18.35 -1.63 -0.58
CA GLU A 49 17.41 -0.83 0.21
C GLU A 49 16.48 0.01 -0.68
N ASN A 50 16.95 0.44 -1.85
CA ASN A 50 16.13 1.13 -2.83
C ASN A 50 15.09 0.19 -3.45
N GLU A 51 15.47 -1.03 -3.82
CA GLU A 51 14.53 -2.05 -4.31
C GLU A 51 13.45 -2.35 -3.27
N GLU A 52 13.85 -2.50 -2.00
CA GLU A 52 12.93 -2.70 -0.88
C GLU A 52 11.98 -1.51 -0.72
N LEU A 53 12.50 -0.28 -0.75
CA LEU A 53 11.68 0.93 -0.65
C LEU A 53 10.67 1.02 -1.80
N GLN A 54 11.08 0.71 -3.03
CA GLN A 54 10.18 0.69 -4.19
C GLN A 54 9.08 -0.37 -4.04
N LEU A 55 9.40 -1.53 -3.48
CA LEU A 55 8.39 -2.56 -3.18
C LEU A 55 7.40 -2.08 -2.13
N LEU A 56 7.88 -1.48 -1.04
CA LEU A 56 7.03 -0.94 0.03
C LEU A 56 6.07 0.14 -0.49
N VAL A 57 6.57 1.05 -1.34
CA VAL A 57 5.74 2.09 -1.99
C VAL A 57 4.66 1.48 -2.88
N LYS A 58 4.99 0.42 -3.65
CA LYS A 58 3.99 -0.28 -4.48
C LYS A 58 2.91 -0.95 -3.64
N LEU A 59 3.28 -1.58 -2.52
CA LEU A 59 2.33 -2.21 -1.60
C LEU A 59 1.42 -1.17 -0.93
N ASP A 60 1.98 -0.05 -0.50
CA ASP A 60 1.21 1.07 0.08
C ASP A 60 0.22 1.65 -0.95
N HIS A 61 0.64 1.78 -2.20
CA HIS A 61 -0.23 2.22 -3.29
C HIS A 61 -1.42 1.27 -3.50
N VAL A 62 -1.17 -0.05 -3.55
CA VAL A 62 -2.24 -1.06 -3.65
C VAL A 62 -3.20 -0.96 -2.48
N MET A 63 -2.68 -0.78 -1.24
CA MET A 63 -3.56 -0.66 -0.09
C MET A 63 -4.36 0.63 -0.06
N SER A 64 -3.77 1.74 -0.52
CA SER A 64 -4.48 3.01 -0.66
C SER A 64 -5.62 2.90 -1.67
N LEU A 65 -5.39 2.21 -2.80
CA LEU A 65 -6.44 1.91 -3.77
C LEU A 65 -7.53 1.02 -3.17
N ALA A 66 -7.17 -0.04 -2.44
CA ALA A 66 -8.15 -0.94 -1.83
C ALA A 66 -9.04 -0.20 -0.80
N LYS A 67 -8.45 0.70 0.00
CA LYS A 67 -9.19 1.58 0.93
C LYS A 67 -10.12 2.53 0.18
N ALA A 68 -9.64 3.12 -0.92
CA ALA A 68 -10.46 3.99 -1.77
C ALA A 68 -11.65 3.22 -2.37
N PHE A 69 -11.40 2.02 -2.89
CA PHE A 69 -12.43 1.15 -3.46
C PHE A 69 -13.42 0.60 -2.43
N ALA A 70 -13.02 0.40 -1.18
CA ALA A 70 -13.94 0.03 -0.12
C ALA A 70 -14.78 1.21 0.39
N THR A 71 -14.30 2.45 0.20
CA THR A 71 -14.98 3.68 0.64
C THR A 71 -15.94 4.18 -0.42
N LEU A 72 -15.49 4.21 -1.68
CA LEU A 72 -16.35 4.39 -2.83
C LEU A 72 -17.25 3.15 -2.87
N ARG A 73 -18.56 3.29 -2.72
CA ARG A 73 -19.48 2.21 -3.10
C ARG A 73 -19.27 1.98 -4.60
N ILE A 74 -18.31 1.15 -5.00
CA ILE A 74 -18.20 0.70 -6.38
C ILE A 74 -19.40 -0.23 -6.57
N LYS A 75 -20.50 0.40 -6.96
CA LYS A 75 -21.60 -0.28 -7.62
C LYS A 75 -21.02 -0.76 -8.94
N ASP A 76 -20.87 -2.06 -9.10
CA ASP A 76 -20.40 -2.64 -10.37
C ASP A 76 -21.23 -2.07 -11.53
N PRO A 77 -20.59 -1.57 -12.61
CA PRO A 77 -21.28 -1.51 -13.89
C PRO A 77 -21.43 -2.95 -14.39
N ILE A 78 -22.69 -3.28 -14.69
CA ILE A 78 -23.23 -4.53 -15.23
C ILE A 78 -22.39 -5.03 -16.41
#